data_AF-A0A350PM00-F1
#
_entry.id   AF-A0A350PM00-F1
#
_cell.length_a   1.000
_cell.length_b   1.000
_cell.length_c   1.000
_cell.angle_alpha   90.00
_cell.angle_beta   90.00
_cell.angle_gamma   90.00
#
_symmetry.space_group_name_H-M   'P 1'
#
loop_
_entity.id
_entity.type
_entity.pdbx_description
1 polymer ?
#
loop_
_entity_poly.entity_id
_entity_poly.type
_entity_poly.pdbx_seq_one_letter_code
_entity_poly.pdbx_strand_id
1 'polypeptide(L)'
;MLNYVHDFTFTDALVNEGKGENYGIELTVERFMIKGYYYLLTGTFYSNRYKGGDEIWRNGRFDQKIAANVLFGKEFNLREGRNLLGLNVRGSITGGERYSP
;
A
#
# COMPACT_ATOMS: atom_id res chain seq x y z
N MET A 1 -12.32 -14.02 6.16
CA MET A 1 -11.17 -14.06 7.09
C MET A 1 -10.08 -13.16 6.53
N LEU A 2 -9.62 -12.17 7.30
CA LEU A 2 -8.43 -11.36 7.00
C LEU A 2 -7.30 -11.89 7.90
N ASN A 3 -6.13 -12.20 7.33
CA ASN A 3 -4.92 -12.72 8.01
C ASN A 3 -4.98 -14.19 8.46
N TYR A 4 -5.10 -15.13 7.52
CA TYR A 4 -4.98 -16.56 7.82
C TYR A 4 -3.79 -17.17 7.07
N VAL A 5 -2.80 -17.65 7.81
CA VAL A 5 -1.73 -18.52 7.29
C VAL A 5 -1.77 -19.81 8.10
N HIS A 6 -2.66 -20.70 7.65
CA HIS A 6 -2.44 -22.15 7.59
C HIS A 6 -2.08 -22.88 8.91
N ASP A 7 -2.92 -22.76 9.92
CA ASP A 7 -3.05 -23.81 10.96
C ASP A 7 -4.20 -24.75 10.55
N PHE A 8 -3.90 -26.05 10.45
CA PHE A 8 -4.78 -27.05 9.84
C PHE A 8 -5.71 -27.78 10.81
N THR A 9 -5.79 -27.37 12.08
CA THR A 9 -6.71 -28.00 13.05
C THR A 9 -7.23 -26.98 14.07
N PHE A 10 -8.50 -26.61 13.97
CA PHE A 10 -9.24 -25.91 15.02
C PHE A 10 -10.28 -26.86 15.59
N THR A 11 -10.17 -27.17 16.88
CA THR A 11 -11.08 -28.07 17.63
C THR A 11 -12.33 -27.35 18.15
N ASP A 12 -12.40 -26.02 18.04
CA ASP A 12 -13.52 -25.19 18.50
C ASP A 12 -14.22 -24.45 17.35
N ALA A 13 -15.53 -24.24 17.52
CA ALA A 13 -16.37 -23.53 16.56
C ALA A 13 -15.88 -22.08 16.39
N LEU A 14 -15.32 -21.78 15.22
CA LEU A 14 -14.85 -20.44 14.86
C LEU A 14 -16.05 -19.51 14.65
N VAL A 15 -16.40 -18.75 15.69
CA VAL A 15 -17.47 -17.73 15.62
C VAL A 15 -16.91 -16.46 14.99
N ASN A 16 -17.48 -16.04 13.86
CA ASN A 16 -17.04 -14.89 13.07
C ASN A 16 -17.68 -13.57 13.58
N GLU A 17 -17.49 -13.26 14.86
CA GLU A 17 -17.98 -12.01 15.48
C GLU A 17 -16.96 -10.85 15.44
N GLY A 18 -15.81 -11.07 14.79
CA GLY A 18 -14.76 -10.06 14.69
C GLY A 18 -15.18 -8.86 13.84
N LYS A 19 -15.00 -7.64 14.38
CA LYS A 19 -15.22 -6.38 13.65
C LYS A 19 -13.87 -5.81 13.21
N GLY A 20 -13.73 -5.47 11.93
CA GLY A 20 -12.54 -4.81 11.38
C GLY A 20 -12.85 -3.37 10.99
N GLU A 21 -12.04 -2.42 11.44
CA GLU A 21 -12.13 -1.01 11.05
C GLU A 21 -10.85 -0.61 10.33
N ASN A 22 -11.01 -0.11 9.10
CA ASN A 22 -9.94 0.42 8.28
C ASN A 22 -10.28 1.88 7.97
N TYR A 23 -9.41 2.79 8.38
CA TYR A 23 -9.55 4.20 8.07
C TYR A 23 -8.22 4.76 7.62
N GLY A 24 -8.25 5.66 6.65
CA GLY A 24 -7.04 6.23 6.11
C GLY A 24 -7.33 7.38 5.16
N ILE A 25 -6.29 8.15 4.89
CA ILE A 25 -6.28 9.23 3.93
C ILE A 25 -5.20 8.90 2.91
N GLU A 26 -5.58 8.93 1.64
CA GLU A 26 -4.65 8.80 0.53
C GLU A 26 -4.60 10.11 -0.25
N LEU A 27 -3.39 10.53 -0.58
CA LEU A 27 -3.14 11.67 -1.44
C LEU A 27 -2.28 11.22 -2.61
N THR A 28 -2.82 11.42 -3.82
CA THR A 28 -2.12 11.14 -5.06
C THR A 28 -1.96 12.43 -5.86
N VAL A 29 -0.72 12.73 -6.23
CA VAL A 29 -0.35 13.84 -7.11
C VAL A 29 0.18 13.25 -8.40
N GLU A 30 -0.53 13.51 -9.49
CA GLU A 30 -0.17 13.01 -10.81
C GLU A 30 0.12 14.14 -11.80
N ARG A 31 1.00 13.84 -12.74
CA ARG A 31 1.22 14.63 -13.93
C ARG A 31 1.33 13.69 -15.11
N PHE A 32 0.41 13.86 -16.05
CA PHE A 32 0.44 13.18 -17.34
C PHE A 32 1.66 13.57 -18.17
N MET A 33 1.99 12.74 -19.17
CA MET A 33 3.14 12.96 -20.06
C MET A 33 3.01 14.30 -20.80
N ILE A 34 3.65 15.34 -20.26
CA ILE A 34 3.59 16.70 -20.77
C ILE A 34 5.02 17.21 -20.92
N LYS A 35 5.39 17.56 -22.16
CA LYS A 35 6.76 17.97 -22.53
C LYS A 35 7.81 16.88 -22.23
N GLY A 36 7.46 15.61 -22.47
CA GLY A 36 8.37 14.48 -22.39
C GLY A 36 8.69 13.99 -20.97
N TYR A 37 7.87 14.29 -19.97
CA TYR A 37 7.98 13.63 -18.66
C TYR A 37 6.62 13.51 -17.97
N TYR A 38 6.53 12.52 -17.09
CA TYR A 38 5.38 12.26 -16.24
C TYR A 38 5.86 11.90 -14.82
N TYR A 39 4.99 12.09 -13.84
CA TYR A 39 5.22 11.57 -12.51
C TYR A 39 3.90 11.20 -11.82
N LEU A 40 3.99 10.25 -10.90
CA LEU A 40 2.91 9.85 -10.03
C LEU A 40 3.49 9.68 -8.63
N LEU A 41 2.99 10.49 -7.70
CA LEU A 41 3.37 10.44 -6.29
C LEU A 41 2.12 10.05 -5.51
N THR A 42 2.17 8.93 -4.80
CA THR A 42 1.07 8.47 -3.95
C THR A 42 1.57 8.37 -2.52
N GLY A 43 0.88 8.99 -1.59
CA GLY A 43 1.14 8.87 -0.15
C GLY A 43 -0.14 8.48 0.56
N THR A 44 -0.09 7.38 1.30
CA THR A 44 -1.24 6.81 2.01
C THR A 44 -0.91 6.72 3.48
N PHE A 45 -1.75 7.30 4.33
CA PHE A 45 -1.72 7.10 5.78
C PHE A 45 -2.97 6.32 6.15
N TYR A 46 -2.81 5.14 6.73
CA TYR A 46 -3.93 4.27 7.06
C TYR A 46 -3.73 3.64 8.43
N SER A 47 -4.81 3.28 9.10
CA SER A 47 -4.77 2.44 10.29
C SER A 47 -5.85 1.37 10.18
N ASN A 48 -5.44 0.15 10.49
CA ASN A 48 -6.31 -1.02 10.49
C ASN A 48 -6.36 -1.60 11.90
N ARG A 49 -7.55 -1.60 12.49
CA ARG A 49 -7.81 -2.19 13.81
C ARG A 49 -8.79 -3.34 13.67
N TYR A 50 -8.53 -4.40 14.42
CA TYR A 50 -9.40 -5.56 14.49
C TYR A 50 -9.85 -5.78 15.93
N LYS A 51 -11.16 -5.98 16.12
CA LYS A 51 -11.78 -6.37 17.37
C LYS A 51 -11.88 -7.90 17.38
N GLY A 52 -11.16 -8.55 18.30
CA GLY A 52 -11.25 -9.99 18.53
C GLY A 52 -12.58 -10.39 19.17
N GLY A 53 -12.81 -11.71 19.30
CA GLY A 53 -13.96 -12.25 20.04
C GLY A 53 -13.95 -11.92 21.54
N ASP A 54 -12.83 -11.39 22.05
CA ASP A 54 -12.65 -10.88 23.41
C ASP A 54 -13.02 -9.40 23.58
N GLU A 55 -13.64 -8.81 22.56
CA GLU A 55 -14.03 -7.40 22.47
C GLU A 55 -12.89 -6.36 22.53
N ILE A 56 -11.63 -6.78 22.50
CA ILE A 56 -10.48 -5.88 22.58
C ILE A 56 -10.05 -5.47 21.16
N TRP A 57 -9.90 -4.15 20.95
CA TRP A 57 -9.33 -3.59 19.72
C TRP A 57 -7.81 -3.78 19.72
N ARG A 58 -7.30 -4.60 18.80
CA ARG A 58 -5.87 -4.75 18.53
C ARG A 58 -5.54 -4.16 17.17
N ASN A 59 -4.38 -3.53 17.05
CA ASN A 59 -3.89 -3.10 15.74
C ASN A 59 -3.59 -4.35 14.90
N GLY A 60 -4.03 -4.37 13.65
CA GLY A 60 -3.69 -5.47 12.75
C GLY A 60 -2.18 -5.51 12.51
N ARG A 61 -1.61 -6.72 12.37
CA ARG A 61 -0.19 -6.94 12.07
C ARG A 61 0.29 -6.18 10.80
N PHE A 62 -0.65 -5.90 9.88
CA PHE A 62 -0.43 -5.17 8.63
C PHE A 62 -0.69 -3.65 8.72
N ASP A 63 -0.90 -3.10 9.92
CA ASP A 63 -0.98 -1.65 10.14
C ASP A 63 0.43 -1.03 10.08
N GLN A 64 0.94 -0.89 8.86
CA GLN A 64 2.23 -0.23 8.57
C GLN A 64 2.14 1.31 8.70
N LYS A 65 0.95 1.85 8.98
CA LYS A 65 0.63 3.28 9.21
C LYS A 65 0.85 4.24 8.06
N ILE A 66 1.82 3.98 7.21
CA ILE A 66 2.24 4.83 6.10
C ILE A 66 2.70 3.98 4.91
N ALA A 67 2.32 4.39 3.71
CA ALA A 67 2.87 3.91 2.46
C ALA A 67 3.11 5.10 1.53
N ALA A 68 4.19 5.07 0.76
CA ALA A 68 4.44 6.05 -0.28
C ALA A 68 4.98 5.36 -1.54
N ASN A 69 4.52 5.81 -2.71
CA ASN A 69 4.92 5.32 -4.00
C ASN A 69 5.31 6.50 -4.89
N VAL A 70 6.38 6.29 -5.65
CA VAL A 70 6.99 7.25 -6.57
C VAL A 70 7.13 6.57 -7.92
N LEU A 71 6.59 7.21 -8.94
CA LEU A 71 6.81 6.87 -10.33
C LEU A 71 7.25 8.14 -11.05
N PHE A 72 8.35 8.07 -11.78
CA PHE A 72 8.84 9.17 -12.59
C PHE A 72 9.33 8.62 -13.91
N GLY A 73 8.89 9.21 -15.02
CA GLY A 73 9.41 8.86 -16.33
C GLY A 73 9.70 10.09 -17.16
N LYS A 74 10.78 10.03 -17.93
CA LYS A 74 11.22 11.09 -18.82
C LYS A 74 11.70 10.53 -20.13
N GLU A 75 11.21 11.11 -21.22
CA GLU A 75 11.57 10.78 -22.58
C GLU A 75 12.42 11.91 -23.17
N PHE A 76 13.52 11.50 -23.78
CA PHE A 76 14.46 12.38 -24.47
C PHE A 76 14.38 12.09 -25.97
N ASN A 77 14.18 13.14 -26.76
CA ASN A 77 14.35 13.05 -28.21
C ASN A 77 15.84 13.14 -28.53
N LEU A 78 16.49 12.02 -28.88
CA LEU A 78 17.89 12.03 -29.32
C LEU A 78 18.04 12.59 -30.74
N ARG A 79 16.99 12.45 -31.56
CA ARG A 79 16.93 12.97 -32.93
C ARG A 79 15.48 13.32 -33.24
N GLU A 80 15.23 14.55 -33.68
CA GLU A 80 13.88 15.03 -34.03
C GLU A 80 13.12 13.97 -34.86
N GLY A 81 12.06 13.43 -34.27
CA GLY A 81 11.11 12.54 -34.94
C GLY A 81 11.54 11.09 -35.20
N ARG A 82 12.74 10.64 -34.77
CA ARG A 82 13.19 9.27 -35.10
C ARG A 82 13.64 8.42 -33.92
N ASN A 83 14.27 9.01 -32.91
CA ASN A 83 14.84 8.25 -31.78
C ASN A 83 14.41 8.87 -30.44
N LEU A 84 13.61 8.13 -29.68
CA LEU A 84 13.20 8.45 -28.31
C LEU A 84 13.93 7.51 -27.33
N LEU A 85 14.52 8.07 -26.28
CA LEU A 85 15.07 7.32 -25.16
C LEU A 85 14.29 7.65 -23.90
N GLY A 86 13.65 6.64 -23.33
CA GLY A 86 12.88 6.76 -22.10
C GLY A 86 13.69 6.29 -20.89
N LEU A 87 13.69 7.09 -19.83
CA LEU A 87 14.13 6.70 -18.50
C LEU A 87 12.91 6.61 -17.60
N ASN A 88 12.73 5.48 -16.91
CA ASN A 88 11.65 5.28 -15.94
C ASN A 88 12.24 4.87 -14.59
N VAL A 89 11.76 5.49 -13.52
CA VAL A 89 12.14 5.24 -12.14
C VAL A 89 10.89 4.93 -11.36
N ARG A 90 10.90 3.81 -10.63
CA ARG A 90 9.85 3.41 -9.71
C ARG A 90 10.47 3.18 -8.33
N GLY A 91 9.89 3.80 -7.33
CA GLY A 91 10.24 3.61 -5.92
C GLY A 91 8.98 3.40 -5.10
N SER A 92 9.06 2.52 -4.10
CA SER A 92 7.96 2.24 -3.18
C SER A 92 8.53 2.09 -1.78
N ILE A 93 7.92 2.75 -0.81
CA ILE A 93 8.27 2.64 0.60
C ILE A 93 6.99 2.36 1.38
N THR A 94 7.01 1.32 2.18
CA THR A 94 5.94 1.00 3.12
C THR A 94 6.52 1.08 4.53
N GLY A 95 5.71 1.51 5.50
CA GLY A 95 6.11 1.52 6.89
C GLY A 95 6.48 0.11 7.38
N GLY A 96 7.32 0.05 8.42
CA GLY A 96 7.74 -1.21 9.01
C GLY A 96 6.56 -1.98 9.60
N GLU A 97 6.58 -3.30 9.45
CA GLU A 97 5.61 -4.18 10.12
C GLU A 97 5.78 -4.06 11.64
N ARG A 98 4.66 -3.88 12.36
CA ARG A 98 4.70 -3.89 13.83
C ARG A 98 4.86 -5.33 14.31
N TYR A 99 5.93 -5.59 15.07
CA TYR A 99 6.07 -6.82 15.84
C TYR A 99 4.89 -6.88 16.83
N SER A 100 3.96 -7.79 16.56
CA SER A 100 2.81 -8.06 17.42
C SER A 100 3.19 -9.31 18.22
N PRO A 101 3.42 -9.22 19.55
CA PRO A 101 3.62 -10.39 20.39
C PRO A 101 2.34 -11.23 20.49
#